data_AF-A0A140L7Q5-F1
#
_entry.id   AF-A0A140L7Q5-F1
#
_cell.length_a   1.000
_cell.length_b   1.000
_cell.length_c   1.000
_cell.angle_alpha   90.00
_cell.angle_beta   90.00
_cell.angle_gamma   90.00
#
_symmetry.space_group_name_H-M   'P 1'
#
loop_
_entity.id
_entity.type
_entity.pdbx_description
1 polymer ?
#
loop_
_entity_poly.entity_id
_entity_poly.type
_entity_poly.pdbx_seq_one_letter_code
_entity_poly.pdbx_strand_id
1 'polypeptide(L)'
;MTLLKNIGKYLLKGCIYSVAFGIIGAVFAMINGWVFLKGAYIFVLGGGALVMVISVALLIGTPKMREEMVRSGDQFQNPSRGAEGIGPAIMAMTMIIIGFWLEALMH
;
A
#
# COMPACT_ATOMS: atom_id res chain seq x y z
N MET A 1 9.01 20.99 -6.38
CA MET A 1 8.17 20.95 -5.16
C MET A 1 6.96 20.00 -5.25
N THR A 2 6.46 19.66 -6.44
CA THR A 2 5.30 18.75 -6.63
C THR A 2 5.57 17.29 -6.22
N LEU A 3 6.79 16.78 -6.46
CA LEU A 3 7.15 15.39 -6.18
C LEU A 3 7.23 15.08 -4.68
N LEU A 4 7.87 15.96 -3.90
CA LEU A 4 7.95 15.83 -2.43
C LEU A 4 6.56 15.86 -1.78
N LYS A 5 5.67 16.74 -2.28
CA LYS A 5 4.28 16.86 -1.79
C LYS A 5 3.48 15.59 -2.08
N ASN A 6 3.69 14.96 -3.24
CA ASN A 6 3.05 13.70 -3.59
C ASN A 6 3.54 12.55 -2.72
N ILE A 7 4.85 12.42 -2.51
CA ILE A 7 5.42 11.40 -1.61
C ILE A 7 4.84 11.56 -0.20
N GLY A 8 4.85 12.79 0.35
CA GLY A 8 4.28 13.07 1.67
C GLY A 8 2.80 12.70 1.79
N LYS A 9 2.01 12.95 0.73
CA LYS A 9 0.59 12.53 0.68
C LYS A 9 0.42 11.02 0.76
N TYR A 10 1.24 10.24 0.04
CA TYR A 10 1.16 8.78 0.06
C TYR A 10 1.70 8.18 1.37
N LEU A 11 2.74 8.76 1.97
CA LEU A 11 3.18 8.39 3.31
C LEU A 11 2.07 8.57 4.34
N LEU A 12 1.42 9.75 4.35
CA LEU A 12 0.30 10.03 5.25
C LEU A 12 -0.86 9.04 5.04
N LYS A 13 -1.19 8.74 3.79
CA LYS A 13 -2.18 7.69 3.47
C LYS A 13 -1.76 6.35 4.03
N GLY A 14 -0.51 5.93 3.83
CA GLY A 14 0.04 4.69 4.40
C GLY A 14 -0.14 4.61 5.91
N CYS A 15 0.13 5.70 6.65
CA CYS A 15 -0.14 5.79 8.09
C CYS A 15 -1.63 5.63 8.41
N ILE A 16 -2.52 6.35 7.70
CA ILE A 16 -3.97 6.26 7.92
C ILE A 16 -4.48 4.84 7.69
N TYR A 17 -4.07 4.19 6.59
CA TYR A 17 -4.47 2.82 6.31
C TYR A 17 -3.88 1.83 7.33
N SER A 18 -2.66 2.05 7.80
CA SER A 18 -2.07 1.24 8.88
C SER A 18 -2.91 1.32 10.15
N VAL A 19 -3.37 2.51 10.55
CA VAL A 19 -4.27 2.67 11.70
C VAL A 19 -5.59 1.96 11.46
N ALA A 20 -6.20 2.13 10.27
CA ALA A 20 -7.46 1.47 9.94
C ALA A 20 -7.36 -0.07 9.98
N PHE A 21 -6.36 -0.64 9.30
CA PHE A 21 -6.10 -2.09 9.32
C PHE A 21 -5.71 -2.59 10.71
N GLY A 22 -4.96 -1.80 11.48
CA GLY A 22 -4.62 -2.10 12.86
C GLY A 22 -5.85 -2.19 13.75
N ILE A 23 -6.81 -1.26 13.64
CA ILE A 23 -8.08 -1.30 14.37
C ILE A 23 -8.89 -2.53 13.98
N ILE A 24 -9.00 -2.83 12.68
CA ILE A 24 -9.72 -4.03 12.19
C ILE A 24 -9.08 -5.29 12.76
N GLY A 25 -7.75 -5.42 12.70
CA GLY A 25 -7.01 -6.56 13.22
C GLY A 25 -7.12 -6.69 14.74
N ALA A 26 -7.09 -5.59 15.47
CA ALA A 26 -7.30 -5.54 16.91
C ALA A 26 -8.69 -6.04 17.31
N VAL A 27 -9.74 -5.57 16.64
CA VAL A 27 -11.12 -6.05 16.85
C VAL A 27 -11.23 -7.53 16.54
N PHE A 28 -10.62 -7.97 15.44
CA PHE A 28 -10.58 -9.40 15.07
C PHE A 28 -9.85 -10.25 16.12
N ALA A 29 -8.75 -9.77 16.69
CA ALA A 29 -8.05 -10.46 17.77
C ALA A 29 -8.90 -10.57 19.04
N MET A 30 -9.64 -9.53 19.43
CA MET A 30 -10.54 -9.60 20.58
C MET A 30 -11.60 -10.70 20.42
N ILE A 31 -12.17 -10.83 19.22
CA ILE A 31 -13.20 -11.83 18.93
C ILE A 31 -12.62 -13.26 18.99
N ASN A 32 -11.37 -13.44 18.56
CA ASN A 32 -10.70 -14.75 18.52
C ASN A 32 -9.91 -15.09 19.80
N GLY A 33 -9.94 -14.24 20.83
CA GLY A 33 -9.18 -14.42 22.07
C GLY A 33 -7.66 -14.31 21.90
N TRP A 34 -7.19 -13.63 20.85
CA TRP A 34 -5.77 -13.37 20.62
C TRP A 34 -5.31 -12.11 21.35
N VAL A 35 -3.99 -11.98 21.52
CA VAL A 35 -3.38 -10.73 22.01
C VAL A 35 -3.73 -9.59 21.06
N PHE A 36 -4.16 -8.45 21.60
CA PHE A 36 -4.61 -7.28 20.83
C PHE A 36 -3.58 -6.83 19.78
N LEU A 37 -2.32 -6.68 20.19
CA LEU A 37 -1.23 -6.32 19.28
C LEU A 37 -1.03 -7.38 18.18
N LYS A 38 -1.27 -8.66 18.48
CA LYS A 38 -1.09 -9.76 17.53
C LYS A 38 -1.99 -9.61 16.32
N GLY A 39 -3.27 -9.31 16.56
CA GLY A 39 -4.21 -9.04 15.46
C GLY A 39 -3.84 -7.80 14.67
N ALA A 40 -3.45 -6.73 15.36
CA ALA A 40 -3.10 -5.47 14.73
C ALA A 40 -1.91 -5.61 13.76
N TYR A 41 -0.79 -6.20 14.18
CA TYR A 41 0.38 -6.30 13.29
C TYR A 41 0.14 -7.24 12.11
N ILE A 42 -0.56 -8.37 12.31
CA ILE A 42 -0.87 -9.33 11.23
C ILE A 42 -1.70 -8.66 10.14
N PHE A 43 -2.73 -7.90 10.50
CA PHE A 43 -3.59 -7.22 9.53
C PHE A 43 -2.87 -6.06 8.83
N VAL A 44 -2.03 -5.31 9.55
CA VAL A 44 -1.25 -4.21 8.96
C VAL A 44 -0.20 -4.75 7.99
N LEU A 45 0.55 -5.79 8.37
CA LEU A 45 1.51 -6.47 7.49
C LEU A 45 0.81 -7.13 6.29
N GLY A 46 -0.26 -7.89 6.53
CA GLY A 46 -1.03 -8.55 5.48
C GLY A 46 -1.64 -7.57 4.50
N GLY A 47 -2.23 -6.48 5.00
CA GLY A 47 -2.75 -5.39 4.17
C GLY A 47 -1.65 -4.71 3.37
N GLY A 48 -0.51 -4.39 3.99
CA GLY A 48 0.65 -3.81 3.32
C GLY A 48 1.20 -4.70 2.21
N ALA A 49 1.36 -6.00 2.48
CA ALA A 49 1.82 -6.98 1.50
C ALA A 49 0.85 -7.10 0.31
N LEU A 50 -0.46 -7.12 0.56
CA LEU A 50 -1.47 -7.19 -0.49
C LEU A 50 -1.44 -5.93 -1.37
N VAL A 51 -1.34 -4.73 -0.77
CA VAL A 51 -1.19 -3.48 -1.52
C VAL A 51 0.10 -3.47 -2.33
N MET A 52 1.17 -4.09 -1.83
CA MET A 52 2.44 -4.24 -2.57
C MET A 52 2.28 -5.12 -3.80
N VAL A 53 1.59 -6.26 -3.68
CA VAL A 53 1.30 -7.14 -4.83
C VAL A 53 0.48 -6.40 -5.89
N ILE A 54 -0.54 -5.63 -5.47
CA ILE A 54 -1.34 -4.80 -6.38
C ILE A 54 -0.44 -3.74 -7.05
N SER A 55 0.43 -3.08 -6.29
CA SER A 55 1.36 -2.09 -6.81
C SER A 55 2.28 -2.69 -7.89
N VAL A 56 2.84 -3.88 -7.67
CA VAL A 56 3.64 -4.59 -8.66
C VAL A 56 2.82 -4.90 -9.90
N ALA A 57 1.59 -5.40 -9.74
CA ALA A 57 0.70 -5.66 -10.88
C ALA A 57 0.42 -4.39 -11.71
N LEU A 58 0.24 -3.25 -11.05
CA LEU A 58 0.06 -1.95 -11.71
C LEU A 58 1.33 -1.44 -12.39
N LEU A 59 2.52 -1.67 -11.81
CA LEU A 59 3.81 -1.28 -12.39
C LEU A 59 4.18 -2.12 -13.63
N ILE A 60 3.93 -3.43 -13.60
CA ILE A 60 4.19 -4.32 -14.73
C ILE A 60 3.22 -4.05 -15.90
N GLY A 61 2.00 -3.63 -15.57
CA GLY A 61 0.93 -3.29 -16.50
C GLY A 61 0.27 -4.52 -17.10
N THR A 62 -1.07 -4.52 -17.20
CA THR A 62 -1.81 -5.59 -17.89
C THR A 62 -1.67 -5.45 -19.41
N PRO A 63 -1.72 -6.55 -20.20
CA PRO A 63 -1.62 -6.51 -21.66
C PRO A 63 -2.64 -5.54 -22.30
N LYS A 64 -3.87 -5.49 -21.76
CA LYS A 64 -4.92 -4.57 -22.21
C LYS A 64 -4.55 -3.08 -22.04
N MET A 65 -3.87 -2.71 -20.96
CA MET A 65 -3.37 -1.33 -20.78
C MET A 65 -2.30 -0.99 -21.82
N ARG A 66 -1.43 -1.94 -22.17
CA ARG A 66 -0.44 -1.74 -23.24
C ARG A 66 -1.10 -1.61 -24.61
N GLU A 67 -2.15 -2.39 -24.85
CA GLU A 67 -2.92 -2.37 -26.09
C GLU A 67 -3.68 -1.05 -26.29
N GLU A 68 -4.32 -0.52 -25.24
CA GLU A 68 -4.95 0.81 -25.24
C GLU A 68 -3.92 1.93 -25.48
N MET A 69 -2.71 1.81 -24.92
CA MET A 69 -1.63 2.77 -25.14
C MET A 69 -1.17 2.83 -26.61
N VAL A 70 -1.07 1.67 -27.27
CA VAL A 70 -0.70 1.60 -28.70
C VAL A 70 -1.82 2.12 -29.59
N ARG A 71 -3.09 1.89 -29.21
CA ARG A 71 -4.27 2.30 -29.99
C ARG A 71 -4.57 3.80 -29.93
N SER A 72 -4.17 4.48 -28.84
CA SER A 72 -4.60 5.87 -28.58
C SER A 72 -3.79 6.93 -29.33
N GLY A 73 -2.61 6.64 -29.87
CA GLY A 73 -1.77 7.57 -30.66
C GLY A 73 -1.23 8.82 -29.93
N ASP A 74 -1.93 9.33 -28.92
CA ASP A 74 -1.74 10.67 -28.33
C ASP A 74 -0.95 10.68 -27.01
N GLN A 75 -0.47 9.53 -26.51
CA GLN A 75 -0.08 9.41 -25.08
C GLN A 75 1.40 9.16 -24.77
N PHE A 76 2.30 9.24 -25.75
CA PHE A 76 3.74 9.28 -25.45
C PHE A 76 4.19 10.51 -24.63
N GLN A 77 3.30 11.50 -24.44
CA GLN A 77 3.60 12.75 -23.71
C GLN A 77 3.19 12.76 -22.23
N ASN A 78 2.61 11.69 -21.65
CA ASN A 78 2.17 11.70 -20.24
C ASN A 78 3.17 10.94 -19.33
N PRO A 79 4.21 11.60 -18.77
CA PRO A 79 5.23 10.96 -17.94
C PRO A 79 4.69 10.37 -16.62
N SER A 80 3.45 10.71 -16.23
CA SER A 80 2.83 10.21 -14.99
C SER A 80 2.23 8.81 -15.11
N ARG A 81 2.00 8.27 -16.32
CA ARG A 81 1.30 6.97 -16.47
C ARG A 81 2.14 5.73 -16.14
N GLY A 82 3.47 5.83 -16.19
CA GLY A 82 4.38 4.79 -15.67
C GLY A 82 4.55 4.80 -14.15
N ALA A 83 4.03 5.85 -13.48
CA ALA A 83 4.17 6.05 -12.04
C ALA A 83 2.93 5.63 -11.23
N GLU A 84 1.89 5.08 -11.88
CA GLU A 84 0.60 4.74 -11.24
C GLU A 84 0.77 3.76 -10.07
N GLY A 85 1.74 2.85 -10.13
CA GLY A 85 2.03 1.93 -9.03
C GLY A 85 2.96 2.48 -7.95
N ILE A 86 3.65 3.60 -8.16
CA ILE A 86 4.60 4.17 -7.17
C ILE A 86 3.87 4.67 -5.92
N GLY A 87 2.71 5.30 -6.08
CA GLY A 87 1.90 5.77 -4.95
C GLY A 87 1.47 4.63 -4.01
N PRO A 88 0.80 3.59 -4.55
CA PRO A 88 0.50 2.37 -3.80
C PRO A 88 1.73 1.68 -3.20
N ALA A 89 2.88 1.68 -3.89
CA ALA A 89 4.13 1.11 -3.36
C ALA A 89 4.59 1.85 -2.09
N ILE A 90 4.61 3.19 -2.11
CA ILE A 90 5.00 4.01 -0.95
C ILE A 90 4.07 3.75 0.23
N MET A 91 2.76 3.68 -0.03
CA MET A 91 1.77 3.32 0.99
C MET A 91 2.05 1.94 1.59
N ALA A 92 2.24 0.92 0.73
CA ALA A 92 2.51 -0.45 1.15
C ALA A 92 3.79 -0.55 1.98
N MET A 93 4.88 0.09 1.55
CA MET A 93 6.14 0.14 2.31
C MET A 93 5.92 0.76 3.69
N THR A 94 5.18 1.87 3.76
CA THR A 94 4.86 2.53 5.04
C THR A 94 4.10 1.58 5.97
N MET A 95 3.08 0.90 5.44
CA MET A 95 2.30 -0.07 6.20
C MET A 95 3.17 -1.23 6.70
N ILE A 96 4.05 -1.77 5.85
CA ILE A 96 4.94 -2.87 6.23
C ILE A 96 5.91 -2.44 7.34
N ILE A 97 6.52 -1.25 7.24
CA ILE A 97 7.41 -0.72 8.28
C ILE A 97 6.67 -0.58 9.62
N ILE A 98 5.46 -0.02 9.60
CA ILE A 98 4.62 0.10 10.80
C ILE A 98 4.25 -1.28 11.35
N GLY A 99 3.91 -2.23 10.48
CA GLY A 99 3.63 -3.61 10.86
C GLY A 99 4.81 -4.28 11.57
N PHE A 100 6.03 -4.12 11.06
CA PHE A 100 7.23 -4.61 11.71
C PHE A 100 7.52 -3.91 13.04
N TRP A 101 7.24 -2.61 13.17
CA TRP A 101 7.33 -1.93 14.46
C TRP A 101 6.34 -2.50 15.48
N LEU A 102 5.09 -2.77 15.07
CA LEU A 102 4.09 -3.40 15.94
C LEU A 102 4.49 -4.83 16.34
N GLU A 103 5.06 -5.60 15.42
CA GLU A 103 5.60 -6.93 15.70
C GLU A 103 6.78 -6.85 16.68
N ALA A 104 7.71 -5.90 16.48
CA ALA A 104 8.85 -5.71 17.36
C ALA A 104 8.45 -5.31 18.79
N LEU A 105 7.34 -4.58 18.97
CA LEU A 105 6.81 -4.24 20.30
C LEU A 105 6.22 -5.45 21.05
N MET A 106 5.98 -6.57 20.37
CA MET A 106 5.48 -7.80 20.98
C MET A 106 6.57 -8.77 21.45
N HIS A 107 7.81 -8.57 21.00
CA HIS A 107 8.97 -9.40 21.33
C HIS A 107 9.86 -8.73 22.37
#